data_AF-A0A7W1W5N9-F1
#
_entry.id   AF-A0A7W1W5N9-F1
#
_cell.length_a   1.000
_cell.length_b   1.000
_cell.length_c   1.000
_cell.angle_alpha   90.00
_cell.angle_beta   90.00
_cell.angle_gamma   90.00
#
_symmetry.space_group_name_H-M   'P 1'
#
loop_
_entity.id
_entity.type
_entity.pdbx_description
1 polymer ?
#
loop_
_entity_poly.entity_id
_entity_poly.type
_entity_poly.pdbx_seq_one_letter_code
_entity_poly.pdbx_strand_id
1 'polypeptide(L)'
;TSGDAYFEFCYFPGIAEGFRAIKGNPKALIEKFWRETERKGKDDFAALNTIGMSACYAPNDTAEIGFDLPFDLETGEIRWDVWARWLEHDPVRLVEKSVENLKSLKLLFIDAGTRDEFALDLGAKILCKQLKEFDIPFLTEEFDDGHFNIGYRQNRSLELISQNFENE
;
A
#
# COMPACT_ATOMS: atom_id res chain seq x y z
N THR A 1 0.47 0.96 12.70
CA THR A 1 -0.64 0.48 11.85
C THR A 1 -0.04 -0.11 10.62
N SER A 2 -0.62 -1.18 10.09
CA SER A 2 -0.08 -1.94 8.97
C SER A 2 -0.01 -1.07 7.73
N GLY A 3 1.19 -0.91 7.20
CA GLY A 3 1.41 -0.29 5.90
C GLY A 3 1.14 -1.29 4.78
N ASP A 4 1.09 -0.77 3.56
CA ASP A 4 0.89 -1.57 2.36
C ASP A 4 2.02 -2.59 2.18
N ALA A 5 1.67 -3.88 2.12
CA ALA A 5 2.59 -4.98 1.92
C ALA A 5 1.87 -6.09 1.16
N TYR A 6 2.61 -6.82 0.31
CA TYR A 6 2.04 -7.82 -0.59
C TYR A 6 0.99 -7.19 -1.53
N PHE A 7 1.49 -6.40 -2.48
CA PHE A 7 0.69 -5.49 -3.31
C PHE A 7 -0.45 -6.17 -4.08
N GLU A 8 -0.32 -7.46 -4.35
CA GLU A 8 -1.39 -8.28 -4.92
C GLU A 8 -2.69 -8.27 -4.12
N PHE A 9 -2.64 -8.07 -2.81
CA PHE A 9 -3.85 -8.01 -1.98
C PHE A 9 -4.36 -6.60 -1.77
N CYS A 10 -3.49 -5.62 -1.53
CA CYS A 10 -3.95 -4.27 -1.19
C CYS A 10 -4.31 -3.40 -2.41
N TYR A 11 -3.69 -3.64 -3.58
CA TYR A 11 -3.94 -2.81 -4.77
C TYR A 11 -4.61 -3.54 -5.91
N PHE A 12 -4.19 -4.79 -6.20
CA PHE A 12 -4.67 -5.50 -7.38
C PHE A 12 -6.20 -5.68 -7.42
N PRO A 13 -6.91 -5.96 -6.31
CA PRO A 13 -8.36 -6.09 -6.32
C PRO A 13 -9.07 -4.81 -6.79
N GLY A 14 -8.52 -3.63 -6.48
CA GLY A 14 -9.09 -2.33 -6.84
C GLY A 14 -8.87 -1.90 -8.29
N ILE A 15 -8.09 -2.66 -9.07
CA ILE A 15 -7.77 -2.30 -10.47
C ILE A 15 -9.04 -2.24 -11.33
N ALA A 16 -9.96 -3.19 -11.17
CA ALA A 16 -11.16 -3.25 -12.00
C ALA A 16 -12.13 -2.08 -11.70
N GLU A 17 -12.32 -1.72 -10.44
CA GLU A 17 -13.04 -0.49 -10.06
C GLU A 17 -12.33 0.75 -10.62
N GLY A 18 -11.00 0.81 -10.47
CA GLY A 18 -10.17 1.89 -10.97
C GLY A 18 -10.35 2.14 -12.47
N PHE A 19 -10.22 1.09 -13.28
CA PHE A 19 -10.43 1.14 -14.73
C PHE A 19 -11.82 1.67 -15.10
N ARG A 20 -12.88 1.13 -14.47
CA ARG A 20 -14.28 1.51 -14.75
C ARG A 20 -14.59 2.96 -14.41
N ALA A 21 -13.96 3.49 -13.36
CA ALA A 21 -14.14 4.88 -12.97
C ALA A 21 -13.31 5.84 -13.84
N ILE A 22 -12.09 5.43 -14.25
CA ILE A 22 -11.21 6.23 -15.12
C ILE A 22 -11.80 6.42 -16.51
N LYS A 23 -12.45 5.40 -17.09
CA LYS A 23 -13.12 5.48 -18.41
C LYS A 23 -12.23 6.07 -19.51
N GLY A 24 -10.97 5.63 -19.56
CA GLY A 24 -10.00 6.11 -20.55
C GLY A 24 -9.42 7.51 -20.30
N ASN A 25 -9.88 8.26 -19.30
CA ASN A 25 -9.40 9.63 -19.03
C ASN A 25 -9.10 9.87 -17.54
N PRO A 26 -7.87 9.55 -17.08
CA PRO A 26 -7.45 9.74 -15.69
C PRO A 26 -7.54 11.20 -15.22
N LYS A 27 -7.21 12.15 -16.10
CA LYS A 27 -7.24 13.58 -15.77
C LYS A 27 -8.65 14.07 -15.50
N ALA A 28 -9.61 13.67 -16.34
CA ALA A 28 -11.02 14.01 -16.15
C ALA A 28 -11.57 13.43 -14.84
N LEU A 29 -11.15 12.22 -14.45
CA LEU A 29 -11.50 11.65 -13.15
C LEU A 29 -10.94 12.50 -12.00
N ILE A 30 -9.67 12.90 -12.02
CA ILE A 30 -9.07 13.75 -10.97
C ILE A 30 -9.81 15.08 -10.86
N GLU A 31 -10.05 15.75 -11.99
CA GLU A 31 -10.77 17.03 -12.01
C GLU A 31 -12.20 16.90 -11.48
N LYS A 32 -12.92 15.84 -11.90
CA LYS A 32 -14.25 15.51 -11.38
C LYS A 32 -14.19 15.25 -9.87
N PHE A 33 -13.22 14.45 -9.41
CA PHE A 33 -13.06 14.11 -8.01
C PHE A 33 -12.96 15.36 -7.16
N TRP A 34 -12.10 16.33 -7.52
CA TRP A 34 -11.93 17.54 -6.71
C TRP A 34 -13.08 18.55 -6.81
N ARG A 35 -13.76 18.59 -7.95
CA ARG A 35 -14.92 19.49 -8.14
C ARG A 35 -16.16 19.04 -7.37
N GLU A 36 -16.39 17.73 -7.26
CA GLU A 36 -17.60 17.16 -6.66
C GLU A 36 -17.48 17.12 -5.13
N THR A 37 -18.11 18.07 -4.41
CA THR A 37 -17.95 18.20 -2.96
C THR A 37 -18.99 17.41 -2.16
N GLU A 38 -20.15 17.11 -2.75
CA GLU A 38 -21.27 16.50 -2.00
C GLU A 38 -21.23 14.98 -1.98
N ARG A 39 -20.96 14.35 -3.14
CA ARG A 39 -20.99 12.89 -3.25
C ARG A 39 -19.98 12.36 -4.26
N LYS A 40 -19.03 11.55 -3.80
CA LYS A 40 -18.14 10.80 -4.69
C LYS A 40 -18.84 9.59 -5.29
N GLY A 41 -18.44 9.22 -6.51
CA GLY A 41 -18.81 7.94 -7.10
C GLY A 41 -18.27 6.78 -6.27
N LYS A 42 -18.96 5.62 -6.30
CA LYS A 42 -18.58 4.43 -5.52
C LYS A 42 -17.11 4.03 -5.74
N ASP A 43 -16.66 4.09 -6.99
CA ASP A 43 -15.35 3.60 -7.43
C ASP A 43 -14.33 4.75 -7.58
N ASP A 44 -14.73 6.00 -7.31
CA ASP A 44 -13.90 7.19 -7.51
C ASP A 44 -12.65 7.15 -6.60
N PHE A 45 -12.76 6.59 -5.39
CA PHE A 45 -11.61 6.41 -4.49
C PHE A 45 -10.64 5.34 -4.97
N ALA A 46 -11.13 4.21 -5.50
CA ALA A 46 -10.28 3.15 -6.05
C ALA A 46 -9.50 3.66 -7.28
N ALA A 47 -10.16 4.44 -8.14
CA ALA A 47 -9.51 5.10 -9.26
C ALA A 47 -8.48 6.14 -8.84
N LEU A 48 -8.81 6.99 -7.86
CA LEU A 48 -7.85 7.97 -7.35
C LEU A 48 -6.64 7.29 -6.71
N ASN A 49 -6.85 6.22 -5.94
CA ASN A 49 -5.77 5.41 -5.38
C ASN A 49 -4.91 4.80 -6.50
N THR A 50 -5.53 4.14 -7.49
CA THR A 50 -4.81 3.57 -8.65
C THR A 50 -3.93 4.61 -9.35
N ILE A 51 -4.45 5.80 -9.63
CA ILE A 51 -3.71 6.90 -10.25
C ILE A 51 -2.55 7.35 -9.34
N GLY A 52 -2.83 7.61 -8.06
CA GLY A 52 -1.82 8.06 -7.10
C GLY A 52 -0.68 7.07 -6.96
N MET A 53 -1.00 5.78 -6.79
CA MET A 53 0.01 4.72 -6.66
C MET A 53 0.76 4.49 -7.97
N SER A 54 0.12 4.64 -9.14
CA SER A 54 0.80 4.60 -10.44
C SER A 54 1.84 5.71 -10.56
N ALA A 55 1.52 6.93 -10.12
CA ALA A 55 2.45 8.05 -10.13
C ALA A 55 3.65 7.81 -9.20
N CYS A 56 3.46 7.09 -8.10
CA CYS A 56 4.53 6.75 -7.16
C CYS A 56 5.40 5.59 -7.64
N TYR A 57 4.81 4.52 -8.16
CA TYR A 57 5.49 3.25 -8.40
C TYR A 57 5.77 2.94 -9.87
N ALA A 58 5.15 3.68 -10.79
CA ALA A 58 5.39 3.57 -12.21
C ALA A 58 5.51 4.94 -12.88
N PRO A 59 6.33 5.87 -12.35
CA PRO A 59 6.57 7.15 -13.02
C PRO A 59 7.13 6.93 -14.43
N ASN A 60 6.74 7.78 -15.36
CA ASN A 60 7.16 7.73 -16.75
C ASN A 60 7.08 9.13 -17.37
N ASP A 61 8.22 9.81 -17.43
CA ASP A 61 8.34 11.18 -17.96
C ASP A 61 7.97 11.31 -19.45
N THR A 62 7.90 10.19 -20.18
CA THR A 62 7.51 10.17 -21.60
C THR A 62 6.01 9.96 -21.80
N ALA A 63 5.29 9.51 -20.77
CA ALA A 63 3.83 9.37 -20.82
C ALA A 63 3.14 10.73 -20.69
N GLU A 64 2.02 10.93 -21.39
CA GLU A 64 1.27 12.20 -21.38
C GLU A 64 0.84 12.62 -19.97
N ILE A 65 0.50 11.65 -19.12
CA ILE A 65 0.08 11.88 -17.72
C ILE A 65 1.23 11.78 -16.71
N GLY A 66 2.46 11.51 -17.16
CA GLY A 66 3.67 11.43 -16.33
C GLY A 66 3.92 10.09 -15.61
N PHE A 67 3.07 9.09 -15.85
CA PHE A 67 3.19 7.74 -15.28
C PHE A 67 2.41 6.72 -16.13
N ASP A 68 2.66 5.44 -15.87
CA ASP A 68 1.91 4.34 -16.48
C ASP A 68 0.89 3.74 -15.52
N LEU A 69 -0.31 3.48 -16.03
CA LEU A 69 -1.33 2.71 -15.31
C LEU A 69 -1.09 1.20 -15.45
N PRO A 70 -1.49 0.37 -14.47
CA PRO A 70 -1.27 -1.08 -14.48
C PRO A 70 -2.22 -1.84 -15.43
N PHE A 71 -2.91 -1.14 -16.33
CA PHE A 71 -3.79 -1.70 -17.34
C PHE A 71 -3.86 -0.81 -18.57
N ASP A 72 -4.28 -1.41 -19.68
CA ASP A 72 -4.63 -0.71 -20.90
C ASP A 72 -5.92 0.10 -20.74
N LEU A 73 -5.90 1.36 -21.17
CA LEU A 73 -7.00 2.32 -20.94
C LEU A 73 -8.25 2.03 -21.78
N GLU A 74 -8.14 1.26 -22.85
CA GLU A 74 -9.26 0.92 -23.74
C GLU A 74 -9.89 -0.43 -23.34
N THR A 75 -9.06 -1.46 -23.15
CA THR A 75 -9.48 -2.85 -22.96
C THR A 75 -9.52 -3.28 -21.50
N GLY A 76 -8.75 -2.62 -20.63
CA GLY A 76 -8.54 -3.04 -19.25
C GLY A 76 -7.58 -4.23 -19.10
N GLU A 77 -6.91 -4.67 -20.16
CA GLU A 77 -5.89 -5.72 -20.07
C GLU A 77 -4.77 -5.30 -19.12
N ILE A 78 -4.38 -6.19 -18.20
CA ILE A 78 -3.33 -5.91 -17.21
C ILE A 78 -1.99 -5.74 -17.90
N ARG A 79 -1.32 -4.62 -17.60
CA ARG A 79 0.04 -4.32 -18.04
C ARG A 79 1.03 -4.88 -17.04
N TRP A 80 1.42 -6.14 -17.22
CA TRP A 80 2.30 -6.85 -16.29
C TRP A 80 3.71 -6.25 -16.19
N ASP A 81 4.18 -5.56 -17.22
CA ASP A 81 5.42 -4.78 -17.20
C ASP A 81 5.34 -3.61 -16.21
N VAL A 82 4.19 -2.93 -16.16
CA VAL A 82 3.93 -1.85 -15.19
C VAL A 82 3.75 -2.41 -13.80
N TRP A 83 3.00 -3.50 -13.65
CA TRP A 83 2.82 -4.18 -12.37
C TRP A 83 4.17 -4.67 -11.79
N ALA A 84 5.07 -5.18 -12.62
CA ALA A 84 6.40 -5.58 -12.17
C ALA A 84 7.18 -4.42 -11.52
N ARG A 85 7.08 -3.20 -12.07
CA ARG A 85 7.68 -2.00 -11.44
C ARG A 85 7.04 -1.67 -10.09
N TRP A 86 5.72 -1.86 -9.95
CA TRP A 86 5.08 -1.71 -8.64
C TRP A 86 5.64 -2.68 -7.61
N LEU A 87 5.83 -3.94 -8.00
CA LEU A 87 6.37 -4.97 -7.13
C LEU A 87 7.82 -4.71 -6.69
N GLU A 88 8.57 -3.84 -7.37
CA GLU A 88 9.91 -3.42 -6.92
C GLU A 88 9.85 -2.59 -5.62
N HIS A 89 8.69 -2.00 -5.32
CA HIS A 89 8.45 -1.19 -4.12
C HIS A 89 7.74 -1.94 -2.98
N ASP A 90 7.32 -3.19 -3.21
CA ASP A 90 6.59 -3.98 -2.22
C ASP A 90 7.50 -4.36 -1.04
N PRO A 91 7.16 -3.99 0.21
CA PRO A 91 7.93 -4.34 1.39
C PRO A 91 8.25 -5.82 1.52
N VAL A 92 7.35 -6.72 1.12
CA VAL A 92 7.59 -8.18 1.16
C VAL A 92 8.79 -8.56 0.30
N ARG A 93 8.92 -7.94 -0.86
CA ARG A 93 9.99 -8.19 -1.84
C ARG A 93 11.27 -7.41 -1.51
N LEU A 94 11.14 -6.33 -0.77
CA LEU A 94 12.27 -5.52 -0.32
C LEU A 94 13.03 -6.11 0.88
N VAL A 95 12.44 -7.06 1.63
CA VAL A 95 13.09 -7.67 2.81
C VAL A 95 14.47 -8.22 2.48
N GLU A 96 14.57 -9.10 1.48
CA GLU A 96 15.82 -9.76 1.09
C GLU A 96 16.92 -8.73 0.71
N LYS A 97 16.52 -7.65 0.04
CA LYS A 97 17.45 -6.59 -0.39
C LYS A 97 17.87 -5.66 0.75
N SER A 98 17.16 -5.69 1.88
CA SER A 98 17.29 -4.72 2.97
C SER A 98 17.65 -5.35 4.31
N VAL A 99 18.11 -6.61 4.33
CA VAL A 99 18.34 -7.38 5.57
C VAL A 99 19.22 -6.62 6.58
N GLU A 100 20.39 -6.12 6.16
CA GLU A 100 21.30 -5.41 7.06
C GLU A 100 20.69 -4.12 7.62
N ASN A 101 20.01 -3.35 6.76
CA ASN A 101 19.32 -2.13 7.20
C ASN A 101 18.22 -2.46 8.20
N LEU A 102 17.42 -3.49 7.94
CA LEU A 102 16.33 -3.92 8.81
C LEU A 102 16.85 -4.45 10.15
N LYS A 103 17.97 -5.20 10.16
CA LYS A 103 18.63 -5.68 11.39
C LYS A 103 19.22 -4.54 12.22
N SER A 104 19.56 -3.42 11.60
CA SER A 104 20.09 -2.24 12.30
C SER A 104 19.02 -1.44 13.05
N LEU A 105 17.73 -1.70 12.79
CA LEU A 105 16.63 -0.99 13.44
C LEU A 105 16.57 -1.32 14.93
N LYS A 106 16.48 -0.29 15.78
CA LYS A 106 16.21 -0.46 17.22
C LYS A 106 14.82 -1.04 17.49
N LEU A 107 13.87 -0.75 16.60
CA LEU A 107 12.49 -1.20 16.71
C LEU A 107 11.89 -1.35 15.31
N LEU A 108 11.36 -2.53 15.02
CA LEU A 108 10.47 -2.79 13.89
C LEU A 108 9.16 -3.34 14.45
N PHE A 109 8.10 -2.53 14.41
CA PHE A 109 6.79 -2.90 14.93
C PHE A 109 5.76 -2.94 13.79
N ILE A 110 5.08 -4.07 13.65
CA ILE A 110 4.09 -4.33 12.60
C ILE A 110 2.79 -4.78 13.24
N ASP A 111 1.76 -3.94 13.19
CA ASP A 111 0.44 -4.29 13.71
C ASP A 111 -0.68 -4.12 12.70
N ALA A 112 -1.66 -5.03 12.71
CA ALA A 112 -2.76 -5.04 11.74
C ALA A 112 -4.10 -5.42 12.38
N GLY A 113 -5.18 -4.82 11.89
CA GLY A 113 -6.55 -5.18 12.28
C GLY A 113 -7.00 -6.46 11.58
N THR A 114 -7.60 -7.41 12.28
CA THR A 114 -7.99 -8.71 11.71
C THR A 114 -9.16 -8.65 10.72
N ARG A 115 -9.75 -7.46 10.51
CA ARG A 115 -10.84 -7.20 9.57
C ARG A 115 -10.51 -6.06 8.60
N ASP A 116 -9.22 -5.84 8.33
CA ASP A 116 -8.74 -4.75 7.48
C ASP A 116 -9.37 -4.81 6.07
N GLU A 117 -9.97 -3.69 5.65
CA GLU A 117 -10.73 -3.57 4.40
C GLU A 117 -9.85 -3.67 3.14
N PHE A 118 -8.53 -3.51 3.29
CA PHE A 118 -7.54 -3.57 2.21
C PHE A 118 -6.65 -4.81 2.33
N ALA A 119 -7.02 -5.78 3.17
CA ALA A 119 -6.28 -7.01 3.40
C ALA A 119 -4.83 -6.80 3.88
N LEU A 120 -4.56 -5.68 4.57
CA LEU A 120 -3.21 -5.38 5.07
C LEU A 120 -2.77 -6.33 6.19
N ASP A 121 -3.69 -6.99 6.87
CA ASP A 121 -3.38 -8.04 7.84
C ASP A 121 -2.75 -9.26 7.19
N LEU A 122 -3.22 -9.63 5.98
CA LEU A 122 -2.65 -10.71 5.19
C LEU A 122 -1.26 -10.33 4.68
N GLY A 123 -1.09 -9.10 4.19
CA GLY A 123 0.21 -8.56 3.79
C GLY A 123 1.21 -8.54 4.95
N ALA A 124 0.77 -8.10 6.13
CA ALA A 124 1.58 -8.10 7.34
C ALA A 124 2.03 -9.51 7.75
N LYS A 125 1.15 -10.52 7.67
CA LYS A 125 1.51 -11.93 7.94
C LYS A 125 2.60 -12.44 6.99
N ILE A 126 2.49 -12.12 5.70
CA ILE A 126 3.48 -12.51 4.69
C ILE A 126 4.82 -11.78 4.92
N LEU A 127 4.77 -10.48 5.23
CA LEU A 127 5.96 -9.71 5.59
C LEU A 127 6.65 -10.29 6.83
N CYS A 128 5.90 -10.57 7.90
CA CYS A 128 6.41 -11.20 9.12
C CYS A 128 7.03 -12.57 8.84
N LYS A 129 6.50 -13.36 7.88
CA LYS A 129 7.12 -14.61 7.45
C LYS A 129 8.49 -14.37 6.80
N GLN A 130 8.58 -13.41 5.87
CA GLN A 130 9.86 -13.05 5.24
C GLN A 130 10.89 -12.54 6.26
N LEU A 131 10.49 -11.67 7.18
CA LEU A 131 11.38 -11.16 8.23
C LEU A 131 11.95 -12.29 9.09
N LYS A 132 11.12 -13.30 9.44
CA LYS A 132 11.56 -14.50 10.15
C LYS A 132 12.59 -15.32 9.36
N GLU A 133 12.39 -15.48 8.05
CA GLU A 133 13.30 -16.27 7.19
C GLU A 133 14.73 -15.68 7.14
N PHE A 134 14.86 -14.36 7.32
CA PHE A 134 16.16 -13.66 7.32
C PHE A 134 16.69 -13.33 8.73
N ASP A 135 16.08 -13.89 9.78
CA ASP A 135 16.42 -13.64 11.18
C ASP A 135 16.40 -12.14 11.55
N ILE A 136 15.47 -11.37 10.99
CA ILE A 136 15.31 -9.94 11.29
C ILE A 136 14.46 -9.81 12.57
N PRO A 137 14.91 -9.06 13.60
CA PRO A 137 14.11 -8.81 14.80
C PRO A 137 12.92 -7.91 14.50
N PHE A 138 11.73 -8.29 14.97
CA PHE A 138 10.53 -7.45 14.90
C PHE A 138 9.53 -7.83 15.99
N LEU A 139 8.61 -6.90 16.27
CA LEU A 139 7.41 -7.12 17.07
C LEU A 139 6.19 -7.10 16.16
N THR A 140 5.21 -7.96 16.43
CA THR A 140 3.95 -7.96 15.70
C THR A 140 2.76 -8.14 16.61
N GLU A 141 1.67 -7.43 16.29
CA GLU A 141 0.41 -7.50 17.04
C GLU A 141 -0.78 -7.51 16.06
N GLU A 142 -1.76 -8.36 16.31
CA GLU A 142 -3.08 -8.29 15.66
C GLU A 142 -4.11 -7.72 16.65
N PHE A 143 -5.12 -7.01 16.15
CA PHE A 143 -6.21 -6.48 16.98
C PHE A 143 -7.57 -6.61 16.29
N ASP A 144 -8.65 -6.69 17.08
CA ASP A 144 -10.01 -6.94 16.60
C ASP A 144 -10.69 -5.66 16.06
N ASP A 145 -10.16 -5.12 14.96
CA ASP A 145 -10.70 -3.97 14.26
C ASP A 145 -10.37 -3.99 12.74
N GLY A 146 -10.86 -2.99 12.01
CA GLY A 146 -10.53 -2.73 10.60
C GLY A 146 -9.36 -1.75 10.43
N HIS A 147 -9.26 -1.15 9.25
CA HIS A 147 -8.24 -0.17 8.88
C HIS A 147 -8.57 1.24 9.39
N PHE A 148 -9.85 1.55 9.54
CA PHE A 148 -10.33 2.90 9.82
C PHE A 148 -10.53 3.17 11.32
N ASN A 149 -10.39 4.45 11.71
CA ASN A 149 -10.65 4.93 13.08
C ASN A 149 -9.78 4.28 14.17
N ILE A 150 -8.63 3.72 13.81
CA ILE A 150 -7.71 3.03 14.72
C ILE A 150 -6.66 3.93 15.37
N GLY A 151 -6.96 5.22 15.55
CA GLY A 151 -6.03 6.20 16.12
C GLY A 151 -5.44 5.79 17.48
N TYR A 152 -6.20 5.01 18.27
CA TYR A 152 -5.74 4.47 19.55
C TYR A 152 -4.51 3.55 19.43
N ARG A 153 -4.27 2.93 18.27
CA ARG A 153 -3.07 2.11 18.00
C ARG A 153 -1.78 2.93 17.98
N GLN A 154 -1.87 4.24 17.77
CA GLN A 154 -0.71 5.14 17.89
C GLN A 154 -0.17 5.16 19.33
N ASN A 155 -1.03 5.07 20.34
CA ASN A 155 -0.58 5.00 21.74
C ASN A 155 0.32 3.80 21.98
N ARG A 156 -0.03 2.64 21.40
CA ARG A 156 0.77 1.41 21.48
C ARG A 156 2.12 1.56 20.76
N SER A 157 2.11 2.20 19.59
CA SER A 157 3.35 2.47 18.84
C SER A 157 4.28 3.41 19.64
N LEU A 158 3.75 4.49 20.21
CA LEU A 158 4.50 5.46 21.01
C LEU A 158 5.06 4.86 22.31
N GLU A 159 4.29 3.98 22.97
CA GLU A 159 4.76 3.23 24.13
C GLU A 159 6.00 2.38 23.79
N LEU A 160 5.92 1.57 22.72
CA LEU A 160 7.04 0.74 22.27
C LEU A 160 8.25 1.58 21.86
N ILE A 161 8.02 2.71 21.18
CA ILE A 161 9.09 3.66 20.83
C ILE A 161 9.77 4.16 22.10
N SER A 162 9.01 4.64 23.09
CA SER A 162 9.56 5.16 24.36
C SER A 162 10.43 4.14 25.08
N GLN A 163 10.00 2.87 25.12
CA GLN A 163 10.76 1.78 25.77
C GLN A 163 12.08 1.45 25.06
N ASN A 164 12.22 1.78 23.77
CA ASN A 164 13.40 1.48 22.96
C ASN A 164 14.29 2.72 22.71
N PHE A 165 13.89 3.91 23.17
CA PHE A 165 14.67 5.14 23.06
C PHE A 165 15.65 5.36 24.24
N GLU A 166 15.34 4.86 25.44
CA GLU A 166 16.09 5.17 26.67
C GLU A 166 17.32 4.26 26.93
N ASN A 167 17.63 3.33 26.01
CA ASN A 167 18.71 2.36 26.18
C ASN A 167 20.00 2.72 25.41
N GLU A 168 20.48 3.96 25.53
CA GLU A 168 21.86 4.37 25.16
C GLU A 168 22.63 4.94 26.34
#